data_AF-A0A969UGW6-F1
#
_entry.id   AF-A0A969UGW6-F1
#
_cell.length_a   1.000
_cell.length_b   1.000
_cell.length_c   1.000
_cell.angle_alpha   90.00
_cell.angle_beta   90.00
_cell.angle_gamma   90.00
#
_symmetry.space_group_name_H-M   'P 1'
#
loop_
_entity.id
_entity.type
_entity.pdbx_description
1 polymer ?
#
loop_
_entity_poly.entity_id
_entity_poly.type
_entity_poly.pdbx_seq_one_letter_code
_entity_poly.pdbx_strand_id
1 'polypeptide(L)'
;MTRTIKELVETEVIYCVSSLVHTLTQENKLEEEQALELWTAPIDYGSAKYELELEQDYVFKHFCTEDNQYYFGVRNKDAVWKIDPIHNDEETAIYEWFEIYRGGSLGDYRQEIFEHWIVSSWLGKKLQEHGETVVEDLLGIDYIWGRTTTGQAIWCDYIIQTIYNELISRR
;
A
#
# COMPACT_ATOMS: atom_id res chain seq x y z
N MET A 1 -10.89 -2.15 -33.89
CA MET A 1 -10.03 -1.04 -33.45
C MET A 1 -9.57 -1.34 -32.04
N THR A 2 -8.26 -1.30 -31.79
CA THR A 2 -7.70 -1.47 -30.43
C THR A 2 -7.83 -0.12 -29.73
N ARG A 3 -8.57 -0.08 -28.62
CA ARG A 3 -8.68 1.10 -27.75
C ARG A 3 -7.27 1.51 -27.33
N THR A 4 -6.91 2.78 -27.45
CA THR A 4 -5.62 3.30 -26.97
C THR A 4 -5.62 3.44 -25.45
N ILE A 5 -4.46 3.55 -24.82
CA ILE A 5 -4.38 3.82 -23.38
C ILE A 5 -5.00 5.16 -22.98
N LYS A 6 -4.95 6.16 -23.87
CA LYS A 6 -5.59 7.46 -23.62
C LYS A 6 -7.11 7.32 -23.59
N GLU A 7 -7.67 6.60 -24.56
CA GLU A 7 -9.11 6.27 -24.57
C GLU A 7 -9.50 5.38 -23.37
N LEU A 8 -8.58 4.59 -22.82
CA LEU A 8 -8.80 3.88 -21.54
C LEU A 8 -9.03 4.91 -20.42
N VAL A 9 -8.03 5.75 -20.19
CA VAL A 9 -8.06 6.78 -19.13
C VAL A 9 -9.27 7.69 -19.27
N GLU A 10 -9.60 8.15 -20.47
CA GLU A 10 -10.72 9.07 -20.73
C GLU A 10 -12.10 8.50 -20.35
N THR A 11 -12.27 7.18 -20.28
CA THR A 11 -13.56 6.59 -19.86
C THR A 11 -13.52 6.09 -18.42
N GLU A 12 -12.37 5.59 -17.96
CA GLU A 12 -12.28 4.92 -16.66
C GLU A 12 -11.87 5.87 -15.53
N VAL A 13 -11.23 7.00 -15.84
CA VAL A 13 -10.86 8.03 -14.86
C VAL A 13 -11.79 9.21 -15.01
N ILE A 14 -12.54 9.50 -13.96
CA ILE A 14 -13.73 10.34 -14.03
C ILE A 14 -13.40 11.77 -13.62
N TYR A 15 -12.83 11.96 -12.42
CA TYR A 15 -12.58 13.29 -11.89
C TYR A 15 -11.53 13.30 -10.79
N CYS A 16 -10.73 14.37 -10.72
CA CYS A 16 -9.80 14.61 -9.61
C CYS A 16 -10.55 15.22 -8.43
N VAL A 17 -10.47 14.58 -7.27
CA VAL A 17 -11.16 14.99 -6.03
C VAL A 17 -10.21 15.34 -4.89
N SER A 18 -8.92 15.57 -5.15
CA SER A 18 -7.96 15.92 -4.09
C SER A 18 -8.36 17.16 -3.28
N SER A 19 -8.94 18.19 -3.92
CA SER A 19 -9.43 19.37 -3.20
C SER A 19 -10.62 19.04 -2.29
N LEU A 20 -11.49 18.11 -2.70
CA LEU A 20 -12.60 17.64 -1.89
C LEU A 20 -12.09 16.86 -0.69
N VAL A 21 -11.20 15.88 -0.91
CA VAL A 21 -10.56 15.08 0.14
C VAL A 21 -9.87 15.98 1.16
N HIS A 22 -9.05 16.93 0.69
CA HIS A 22 -8.41 17.93 1.54
C HIS A 22 -9.42 18.72 2.39
N THR A 23 -10.50 19.20 1.78
CA THR A 23 -11.54 19.95 2.52
C THR A 23 -12.21 19.07 3.58
N LEU A 24 -12.59 17.85 3.23
CA LEU A 24 -13.23 16.91 4.16
C LEU A 24 -12.33 16.56 5.35
N THR A 25 -11.03 16.35 5.11
CA THR A 25 -10.05 16.11 6.17
C THR A 25 -9.90 17.32 7.08
N GLN A 26 -9.73 18.52 6.53
CA GLN A 26 -9.57 19.75 7.33
C GLN A 26 -10.81 20.09 8.17
N GLU A 27 -12.00 19.77 7.66
CA GLU A 27 -13.27 20.00 8.37
C GLU A 27 -13.66 18.85 9.33
N ASN A 28 -12.80 17.84 9.52
CA ASN A 28 -13.06 16.64 10.32
C ASN A 28 -14.40 15.97 9.94
N LYS A 29 -14.63 15.82 8.63
CA LYS A 29 -15.84 15.16 8.06
C LYS A 29 -15.64 13.69 7.76
N LEU A 30 -14.45 13.17 8.04
CA LEU A 30 -14.04 11.80 7.81
C LEU A 30 -13.75 11.16 9.16
N GLU A 31 -14.08 9.89 9.29
CA GLU A 31 -13.57 9.08 10.39
C GLU A 31 -12.05 8.94 10.26
N GLU A 32 -11.36 8.71 11.38
CA GLU A 32 -9.89 8.65 11.41
C GLU A 32 -9.31 7.60 10.44
N GLU A 33 -9.94 6.42 10.37
CA GLU A 33 -9.57 5.34 9.46
C GLU A 33 -9.73 5.76 7.99
N GLN A 34 -10.84 6.39 7.64
CA GLN A 34 -11.09 6.88 6.28
C GLN A 34 -10.08 7.97 5.88
N ALA A 35 -9.77 8.88 6.80
CA ALA A 35 -8.75 9.88 6.57
C ALA A 35 -7.38 9.21 6.35
N LEU A 36 -7.02 8.22 7.17
CA LEU A 36 -5.76 7.49 7.03
C LEU A 36 -5.65 6.81 5.65
N GLU A 37 -6.70 6.10 5.21
CA GLU A 37 -6.73 5.42 3.90
C GLU A 37 -6.68 6.39 2.72
N LEU A 38 -7.24 7.59 2.86
CA LEU A 38 -7.17 8.61 1.81
C LEU A 38 -5.80 9.26 1.72
N TRP A 39 -5.04 9.34 2.81
CA TRP A 39 -3.75 10.06 2.82
C TRP A 39 -2.54 9.16 2.76
N THR A 40 -2.70 7.88 3.08
CA THR A 40 -1.58 6.94 3.17
C THR A 40 -1.91 5.61 2.52
N ALA A 41 -0.94 5.07 1.79
CA ALA A 41 -0.99 3.71 1.30
C ALA A 41 -0.84 2.69 2.46
N PRO A 42 -1.11 1.40 2.23
CA PRO A 42 -0.70 0.33 3.14
C PRO A 42 0.78 0.40 3.51
N ILE A 43 1.12 -0.20 4.64
CA ILE A 43 2.50 -0.28 5.15
C ILE A 43 3.34 -1.08 4.15
N ASP A 44 4.47 -0.52 3.72
CA ASP A 44 5.49 -1.24 2.96
C ASP A 44 6.40 -2.05 3.91
N TYR A 45 5.95 -3.25 4.27
CA TYR A 45 6.72 -4.18 5.11
C TYR A 45 8.05 -4.60 4.46
N GLY A 46 8.16 -4.55 3.12
CA GLY A 46 9.40 -4.83 2.41
C GLY A 46 10.47 -3.79 2.73
N SER A 47 10.10 -2.51 2.66
CA SER A 47 10.98 -1.40 3.05
C SER A 47 11.31 -1.42 4.54
N ALA A 48 10.33 -1.71 5.40
CA ALA A 48 10.55 -1.83 6.85
C ALA A 48 11.54 -2.96 7.20
N LYS A 49 11.37 -4.13 6.58
CA LYS A 49 12.29 -5.26 6.75
C LYS A 49 13.68 -4.94 6.22
N TYR A 50 13.77 -4.29 5.07
CA TYR A 50 15.07 -3.89 4.51
C TYR A 50 15.84 -2.97 5.47
N GLU A 51 15.18 -2.00 6.11
CA GLU A 51 15.81 -1.16 7.12
C GLU A 51 16.26 -1.95 8.35
N LEU A 52 15.42 -2.86 8.86
CA LEU A 52 15.77 -3.76 9.95
C LEU A 52 17.04 -4.57 9.61
N GLU A 53 17.13 -5.12 8.40
CA GLU A 53 18.29 -5.92 7.96
C GLU A 53 19.55 -5.07 7.70
N LEU A 54 19.42 -3.75 7.50
CA LEU A 54 20.56 -2.83 7.44
C LEU A 54 21.15 -2.52 8.82
N GLU A 55 20.38 -2.71 9.90
CA GLU A 55 20.89 -2.54 11.26
C GLU A 55 21.90 -3.67 11.56
N GLN A 56 23.19 -3.34 11.52
CA GLN A 56 24.29 -4.32 11.60
C GLN A 56 24.28 -5.21 12.86
N ASP A 57 23.58 -4.79 13.91
CA ASP A 57 23.48 -5.53 15.16
C ASP A 57 22.33 -6.55 15.18
N TYR A 58 21.42 -6.52 14.20
CA TYR A 58 20.18 -7.31 14.18
C TYR A 58 19.99 -8.08 12.88
N VAL A 59 19.29 -9.22 12.97
CA VAL A 59 18.99 -10.08 11.83
C VAL A 59 17.58 -10.59 11.93
N PHE A 60 16.78 -10.35 10.88
CA PHE A 60 15.49 -10.98 10.68
C PHE A 60 15.68 -12.46 10.34
N LYS A 61 15.00 -13.36 11.05
CA LYS A 61 15.12 -14.81 10.86
C LYS A 61 13.76 -15.49 10.89
N HIS A 62 13.68 -16.60 10.17
CA HIS A 62 12.59 -17.54 10.31
C HIS A 62 13.08 -18.93 10.72
N PHE A 63 12.21 -19.67 11.40
CA PHE A 63 12.36 -21.08 11.75
C PHE A 63 11.25 -21.87 11.07
N CYS A 64 11.55 -23.08 10.58
CA CYS A 64 10.58 -23.98 9.97
C CYS A 64 10.41 -25.23 10.84
N THR A 65 9.18 -25.58 11.19
CA THR A 65 8.87 -26.85 11.87
C THR A 65 8.86 -28.02 10.88
N GLU A 66 8.82 -29.25 11.41
CA GLU A 66 8.63 -30.48 10.61
C GLU A 66 7.33 -30.45 9.79
N ASP A 67 6.32 -29.70 10.25
CA ASP A 67 5.03 -29.53 9.57
C ASP A 67 5.02 -28.36 8.55
N ASN A 68 6.19 -27.87 8.12
CA ASN A 68 6.34 -26.72 7.21
C ASN A 68 5.71 -25.41 7.74
N GLN A 69 5.59 -25.23 9.05
CA GLN A 69 5.16 -23.97 9.62
C GLN A 69 6.37 -23.06 9.83
N TYR A 70 6.27 -21.83 9.32
CA TYR A 70 7.31 -20.83 9.47
C TYR A 70 6.98 -19.92 10.65
N TYR A 71 8.01 -19.58 11.43
CA TYR A 71 7.91 -18.64 12.53
C TYR A 71 8.98 -17.57 12.41
N PHE A 72 8.62 -16.30 12.63
CA PHE A 72 9.46 -15.14 12.35
C PHE A 72 9.88 -14.41 13.62
N GLY A 73 11.15 -14.03 13.70
CA GLY A 73 11.68 -13.28 14.83
C GLY A 73 12.92 -12.48 14.49
N VAL A 74 13.37 -11.68 15.45
CA VAL A 74 14.53 -10.79 15.32
C VAL A 74 15.51 -11.11 16.43
N ARG A 75 16.77 -11.37 16.07
CA ARG A 75 17.83 -11.62 17.03
C ARG A 75 19.02 -10.72 16.78
N ASN A 76 19.80 -10.47 17.83
CA ASN A 76 21.06 -9.75 17.69
C ASN A 76 22.19 -10.66 17.17
N LYS A 77 23.36 -10.09 16.93
CA LYS A 77 24.58 -10.81 16.50
C LYS A 77 25.03 -11.93 17.45
N ASP A 78 24.70 -11.81 18.74
CA ASP A 78 25.00 -12.83 19.77
C ASP A 78 23.97 -13.97 19.78
N ALA A 79 23.08 -14.01 18.79
CA ALA A 79 21.98 -14.95 18.63
C ALA A 79 20.93 -14.91 19.76
N VAL A 80 20.84 -13.79 20.48
CA VAL A 80 19.78 -13.53 21.48
C VAL A 80 18.57 -12.94 20.80
N TRP A 81 17.41 -13.58 20.95
CA TRP A 81 16.14 -13.09 20.44
C TRP A 81 15.71 -11.82 21.17
N LYS A 82 15.29 -10.83 20.38
CA LYS A 82 14.61 -9.61 20.82
C LYS A 82 13.13 -9.70 20.56
N ILE A 83 12.80 -10.25 19.40
CA ILE A 83 11.45 -10.71 19.04
C ILE A 83 11.55 -12.23 18.88
N ASP A 84 10.83 -12.97 19.72
CA ASP A 84 10.85 -14.44 19.68
C ASP A 84 10.13 -14.94 18.42
N PRO A 85 10.63 -16.02 17.77
CA PRO A 85 10.00 -16.59 16.58
C PRO A 85 8.77 -17.42 16.97
N ILE A 86 7.70 -16.74 17.38
CA ILE A 86 6.42 -17.34 17.79
C ILE A 86 5.28 -16.99 16.85
N HIS A 87 5.46 -15.96 16.01
CA HIS A 87 4.48 -15.51 15.03
C HIS A 87 4.66 -16.23 13.72
N ASN A 88 3.57 -16.68 13.11
CA ASN A 88 3.60 -17.39 11.83
C ASN A 88 3.46 -16.45 10.61
N ASP A 89 3.47 -15.15 10.86
CA ASP A 89 3.47 -14.10 9.86
C ASP A 89 4.66 -13.15 10.05
N GLU A 90 5.23 -12.72 8.93
CA GLU A 90 6.40 -11.84 8.90
C GLU A 90 6.06 -10.43 9.42
N GLU A 91 4.86 -9.95 9.11
CA GLU A 91 4.38 -8.60 9.42
C GLU A 91 4.31 -8.33 10.94
N THR A 92 3.82 -9.28 11.73
CA THR A 92 3.75 -9.14 13.20
C THR A 92 5.14 -9.06 13.81
N ALA A 93 6.09 -9.87 13.36
CA ALA A 93 7.47 -9.80 13.85
C ALA A 93 8.13 -8.44 13.53
N ILE A 94 7.84 -7.87 12.36
CA ILE A 94 8.28 -6.53 11.97
C ILE A 94 7.57 -5.46 12.81
N TYR A 95 6.26 -5.58 13.03
CA TYR A 95 5.50 -4.68 13.88
C TYR A 95 6.06 -4.61 15.30
N GLU A 96 6.26 -5.75 15.95
CA GLU A 96 6.81 -5.79 17.30
C GLU A 96 8.23 -5.22 17.35
N TRP A 97 9.01 -5.44 16.30
CA TRP A 97 10.33 -4.83 16.20
C TRP A 97 10.26 -3.30 16.23
N PHE A 98 9.46 -2.68 15.35
CA PHE A 98 9.41 -1.23 15.23
C PHE A 98 8.69 -0.57 16.42
N GLU A 99 7.50 -1.05 16.77
CA GLU A 99 6.60 -0.40 17.72
C GLU A 99 6.93 -0.73 19.19
N ILE A 100 7.50 -1.91 19.47
CA ILE A 100 7.74 -2.38 20.85
C ILE A 100 9.22 -2.30 21.21
N TYR A 101 10.10 -2.84 20.36
CA TYR A 101 11.51 -2.99 20.73
C TYR A 101 12.40 -1.80 20.35
N ARG A 102 12.39 -1.41 19.06
CA ARG A 102 13.26 -0.37 18.50
C ARG A 102 12.84 1.02 18.96
N GLY A 103 11.53 1.26 19.05
CA GLY A 103 10.95 2.57 19.39
C GLY A 103 10.88 3.52 18.19
N GLY A 104 10.39 3.05 17.05
CA GLY A 104 10.02 3.85 15.88
C GLY A 104 8.53 3.66 15.54
N SER A 105 8.04 4.28 14.46
CA SER A 105 6.69 4.02 13.97
C SER A 105 6.73 3.24 12.66
N LEU A 106 6.03 2.11 12.62
CA LEU A 106 5.81 1.37 11.38
C LEU A 106 4.98 2.20 10.37
N GLY A 107 4.25 3.20 10.86
CA GLY A 107 3.54 4.19 10.03
C GLY A 107 4.47 4.98 9.10
N ASP A 108 5.75 5.10 9.43
CA ASP A 108 6.74 5.81 8.60
C ASP A 108 7.00 5.10 7.25
N TYR A 109 6.62 3.82 7.13
CA TYR A 109 6.72 3.03 5.89
C TYR A 109 5.44 3.05 5.05
N ARG A 110 4.46 3.89 5.41
CA ARG A 110 3.33 4.16 4.52
C ARG A 110 3.75 5.22 3.50
N GLN A 111 3.40 4.99 2.24
CA GLN A 111 3.61 6.01 1.21
C GLN A 111 2.51 7.06 1.28
N GLU A 112 2.87 8.32 1.10
CA GLU A 112 1.91 9.42 1.00
C GLU A 112 1.14 9.33 -0.32
N ILE A 113 -0.18 9.58 -0.25
CA ILE A 113 -1.05 9.73 -1.41
C ILE A 113 -1.08 11.21 -1.80
N PHE A 114 -0.68 11.52 -3.03
CA PHE A 114 -0.61 12.91 -3.53
C PHE A 114 -1.85 13.32 -4.33
N GLU A 115 -2.52 12.38 -4.98
CA GLU A 115 -3.69 12.65 -5.82
C GLU A 115 -4.83 11.66 -5.57
N HIS A 116 -6.07 12.11 -5.75
CA HIS A 116 -7.30 11.34 -5.50
C HIS A 116 -8.18 11.40 -6.73
N TRP A 117 -8.46 10.25 -7.32
CA TRP A 117 -9.21 10.17 -8.57
C TRP A 117 -10.44 9.29 -8.40
N ILE A 118 -11.62 9.85 -8.71
CA ILE A 118 -12.80 9.02 -8.93
C ILE A 118 -12.55 8.19 -10.18
N VAL A 119 -12.71 6.88 -10.05
CA VAL A 119 -12.55 5.93 -11.15
C VAL A 119 -13.81 5.08 -11.32
N SER A 120 -13.96 4.48 -12.50
CA SER A 120 -15.02 3.50 -12.72
C SER A 120 -14.85 2.29 -11.81
N SER A 121 -15.94 1.59 -11.49
CA SER A 121 -15.87 0.37 -10.69
C SER A 121 -15.02 -0.72 -11.33
N TRP A 122 -14.87 -0.71 -12.66
CA TRP A 122 -13.99 -1.65 -13.36
C TRP A 122 -12.52 -1.32 -13.07
N LEU A 123 -12.12 -0.04 -13.19
CA LEU A 123 -10.75 0.36 -12.94
C LEU A 123 -10.40 0.29 -11.46
N GLY A 124 -11.31 0.69 -10.55
CA GLY A 124 -11.12 0.56 -9.10
C GLY A 124 -10.76 -0.86 -8.68
N LYS A 125 -11.53 -1.85 -9.15
CA LYS A 125 -11.23 -3.27 -8.90
C LYS A 125 -9.90 -3.72 -9.48
N LYS A 126 -9.54 -3.24 -10.67
CA LYS A 126 -8.23 -3.56 -11.26
C LYS A 126 -7.08 -2.96 -10.48
N LEU A 127 -7.22 -1.74 -10.00
CA LEU A 127 -6.23 -1.10 -9.15
C LEU A 127 -6.04 -1.88 -7.85
N GLN A 128 -7.12 -2.29 -7.18
CA GLN A 128 -7.06 -3.14 -5.98
C GLN A 128 -6.41 -4.51 -6.24
N GLU A 129 -6.73 -5.17 -7.36
CA GLU A 129 -6.08 -6.43 -7.77
C GLU A 129 -4.56 -6.28 -7.90
N HIS A 130 -4.08 -5.07 -8.21
CA HIS A 130 -2.66 -4.72 -8.32
C HIS A 130 -2.07 -4.10 -7.04
N GLY A 131 -2.82 -4.06 -5.93
CA GLY A 131 -2.35 -3.56 -4.64
C GLY A 131 -2.34 -2.04 -4.51
N GLU A 132 -2.94 -1.30 -5.45
CA GLU A 132 -3.10 0.15 -5.32
C GLU A 132 -4.13 0.50 -4.24
N THR A 133 -3.96 1.68 -3.63
CA THR A 133 -4.87 2.15 -2.59
C THR A 133 -6.16 2.68 -3.22
N VAL A 134 -7.28 2.06 -2.92
CA VAL A 134 -8.59 2.47 -3.41
C VAL A 134 -9.58 2.49 -2.26
N VAL A 135 -10.11 3.67 -1.98
CA VAL A 135 -11.12 3.89 -0.93
C VAL A 135 -12.49 3.66 -1.56
N GLU A 136 -13.29 2.80 -0.93
CA GLU A 136 -14.64 2.45 -1.37
C GLU A 136 -15.70 3.20 -0.55
N ASP A 137 -16.89 3.35 -1.16
CA ASP A 137 -18.11 3.82 -0.50
C ASP A 137 -17.98 5.14 0.29
N LEU A 138 -17.12 6.05 -0.16
CA LEU A 138 -16.95 7.35 0.49
C LEU A 138 -18.00 8.36 -0.01
N LEU A 139 -18.95 8.73 0.85
CA LEU A 139 -20.01 9.71 0.54
C LEU A 139 -20.83 9.37 -0.73
N GLY A 140 -21.03 8.07 -0.99
CA GLY A 140 -21.72 7.60 -2.19
C GLY A 140 -20.87 7.62 -3.47
N ILE A 141 -19.55 7.78 -3.34
CA ILE A 141 -18.57 7.57 -4.40
C ILE A 141 -18.02 6.15 -4.24
N ASP A 142 -18.27 5.30 -5.23
CA ASP A 142 -17.94 3.88 -5.14
C ASP A 142 -16.42 3.62 -5.05
N TYR A 143 -15.60 4.36 -5.81
CA TYR A 143 -14.16 4.12 -5.91
C TYR A 143 -13.36 5.41 -6.06
N ILE A 144 -12.48 5.67 -5.09
CA ILE A 144 -11.47 6.75 -5.13
C ILE A 144 -10.09 6.11 -5.10
N TRP A 145 -9.36 6.21 -6.22
CA TRP A 145 -7.97 5.78 -6.29
C TRP A 145 -7.07 6.85 -5.66
N GLY A 146 -6.32 6.43 -4.64
CA GLY A 146 -5.24 7.20 -4.03
C GLY A 146 -3.92 6.91 -4.74
N ARG A 147 -3.41 7.92 -5.44
CA ARG A 147 -2.21 7.81 -6.26
C ARG A 147 -1.01 8.43 -5.54
N THR A 148 0.07 7.66 -5.42
CA THR A 148 1.33 8.04 -4.74
C THR A 148 2.33 8.78 -5.64
N THR A 149 1.88 9.30 -6.78
CA THR A 149 2.69 10.13 -7.69
C THR A 149 1.88 11.31 -8.20
N THR A 150 2.55 12.39 -8.63
CA THR A 150 1.89 13.61 -9.10
C THR A 150 2.61 14.28 -10.28
N GLY A 151 1.89 15.10 -11.04
CA GLY A 151 2.44 15.95 -12.11
C GLY A 151 2.64 15.27 -13.46
N GLN A 152 2.69 13.93 -13.50
CA GLN A 152 2.65 13.17 -14.75
C GLN A 152 1.20 12.85 -15.17
N ALA A 153 0.96 12.78 -16.48
CA ALA A 153 -0.35 12.37 -17.01
C ALA A 153 -0.68 10.92 -16.61
N ILE A 154 -1.96 10.63 -16.34
CA ILE A 154 -2.41 9.32 -15.82
C ILE A 154 -2.12 8.17 -16.80
N TRP A 155 -2.19 8.41 -18.11
CA TRP A 155 -1.84 7.39 -19.11
C TRP A 155 -0.35 7.03 -19.12
N CYS A 156 0.52 7.84 -18.50
CA CYS A 156 1.93 7.51 -18.28
C CYS A 156 2.17 6.74 -16.99
N ASP A 157 1.16 6.60 -16.14
CA ASP A 157 1.28 5.92 -14.86
C ASP A 157 1.60 4.43 -15.07
N TYR A 158 2.54 3.91 -14.29
CA TYR A 158 3.00 2.52 -14.42
C TYR A 158 1.85 1.52 -14.23
N ILE A 159 0.95 1.76 -13.27
CA ILE A 159 -0.12 0.80 -13.02
C ILE A 159 -1.17 0.83 -14.13
N ILE A 160 -1.47 2.01 -14.66
CA ILE A 160 -2.39 2.18 -15.78
C ILE A 160 -1.84 1.51 -17.04
N GLN A 161 -0.53 1.66 -17.30
CA GLN A 161 0.16 0.96 -18.39
C GLN A 161 0.10 -0.56 -18.22
N THR A 162 0.29 -1.06 -17.00
CA THR A 162 0.22 -2.49 -16.68
C THR A 162 -1.18 -3.05 -16.95
N ILE A 163 -2.22 -2.41 -16.41
CA ILE A 163 -3.62 -2.80 -16.62
C ILE A 163 -4.00 -2.74 -18.11
N TYR A 164 -3.53 -1.73 -18.84
CA TYR A 164 -3.75 -1.62 -20.27
C TYR A 164 -3.10 -2.77 -21.05
N ASN A 165 -1.84 -3.10 -20.73
CA ASN A 165 -1.11 -4.20 -21.37
C ASN A 165 -1.77 -5.55 -21.13
N GLU A 166 -2.28 -5.79 -19.91
CA GLU A 166 -3.07 -6.99 -19.60
C GLU A 166 -4.37 -7.06 -20.42
N LEU A 167 -5.07 -5.94 -20.56
CA LEU A 167 -6.31 -5.87 -21.32
C LEU A 167 -6.11 -6.22 -22.80
N ILE A 168 -5.01 -5.74 -23.41
CA ILE A 168 -4.73 -6.00 -24.84
C ILE A 168 -4.07 -7.36 -25.09
N SER A 169 -3.38 -7.94 -24.11
CA SER A 169 -2.74 -9.26 -24.22
C SER A 169 -3.70 -10.43 -24.00
N ARG A 170 -4.83 -10.19 -23.32
CA ARG A 170 -5.92 -11.16 -23.15
C ARG A 170 -6.87 -11.25 -24.37
N ARG A 171 -6.52 -10.60 -25.49
CA ARG A 171 -7.33 -10.56 -26.72
C ARG A 171 -6.76 -11.44 -27.83
#